data_AF-H1LKR5-F1
#
_entry.id   AF-H1LKR5-F1
#
_cell.length_a   1.000
_cell.length_b   1.000
_cell.length_c   1.000
_cell.angle_alpha   90.00
_cell.angle_beta   90.00
_cell.angle_gamma   90.00
#
_symmetry.space_group_name_H-M   'P 1'
#
loop_
_entity.id
_entity.type
_entity.pdbx_description
1 polymer ?
#
loop_
_entity_poly.entity_id
_entity_poly.type
_entity_poly.pdbx_seq_one_letter_code
_entity_poly.pdbx_strand_id
1 'polypeptide(L)'
;MVAIIILVGGWFFTGSQPNDITSLIQNISRSTLNQTKNVNATSELAKLDYHSGEQSFIEINHNKATLNPTKWQSNHVVYSDLDNANRTSRGNIAYLESRNLASDENRVRQYVEPTGWHQKFIDRQPIINRGHLIAYSISKGINTDGSYNPHDTSGDQNNPKNLFTQTAFSNQRIQTIFEQKIRDALKDGKRVIFFSRPIFRGSELMARGIHLEAISTDKSLNFNVYLFNVQPNVKFDYATGRSTIDRGMKVPEP
;
A
#
# COMPACT_ATOMS: atom_id res chain seq x y z
N MET A 1 -26.31 -33.72 -12.45
CA MET A 1 -24.88 -33.47 -12.77
C MET A 1 -24.62 -31.99 -12.62
N VAL A 2 -23.93 -31.58 -11.56
CA VAL A 2 -23.58 -30.18 -11.31
C VAL A 2 -22.20 -29.94 -11.91
N ALA A 3 -22.13 -29.06 -12.91
CA ALA A 3 -20.87 -28.65 -13.52
C ALA A 3 -20.16 -27.65 -12.60
N ILE A 4 -19.05 -28.07 -12.02
CA ILE A 4 -18.13 -27.21 -11.28
C ILE A 4 -17.27 -26.49 -12.31
N ILE A 5 -17.50 -25.18 -12.48
CA ILE A 5 -16.63 -24.31 -13.27
C ILE A 5 -15.46 -23.91 -12.37
N ILE A 6 -14.32 -24.56 -12.58
CA ILE A 6 -13.04 -24.18 -11.96
C ILE A 6 -12.50 -22.97 -12.72
N LEU A 7 -12.68 -21.77 -12.18
CA LEU A 7 -11.97 -20.57 -12.64
C LEU A 7 -10.55 -20.59 -12.07
N VAL A 8 -9.64 -21.29 -12.75
CA VAL A 8 -8.20 -21.11 -12.57
C VAL A 8 -7.84 -19.75 -13.17
N GLY A 9 -7.74 -18.73 -12.32
CA GLY A 9 -7.18 -17.43 -12.66
C GLY A 9 -5.67 -17.56 -12.84
N GLY A 10 -5.24 -18.17 -13.94
CA GLY A 10 -3.84 -18.19 -14.37
C GLY A 10 -3.41 -16.78 -14.72
N TRP A 11 -2.37 -16.29 -14.04
CA TRP A 11 -1.69 -15.07 -14.39
C TRP A 11 -0.91 -15.30 -15.67
N PHE A 12 -1.50 -15.00 -16.83
CA PHE A 12 -0.74 -14.88 -18.06
C PHE A 12 -0.02 -13.52 -18.08
N PHE A 13 1.20 -13.52 -17.54
CA PHE A 13 2.20 -12.52 -17.87
C PHE A 13 2.70 -12.79 -19.29
N THR A 14 2.21 -12.06 -20.29
CA THR A 14 3.05 -11.77 -21.47
C THR A 14 3.93 -10.59 -21.10
N GLY A 15 5.00 -10.88 -20.36
CA GLY A 15 5.95 -9.90 -19.87
C GLY A 15 7.11 -9.74 -20.83
N SER A 16 7.14 -8.61 -21.54
CA SER A 16 8.40 -7.93 -21.84
C SER A 16 9.04 -7.58 -20.49
N GLN A 17 10.26 -8.06 -20.25
CA GLN A 17 11.06 -7.72 -19.07
C GLN A 17 11.18 -6.19 -18.94
N PRO A 18 10.83 -5.56 -17.81
CA PRO A 18 11.11 -4.15 -17.60
C PRO A 18 12.60 -3.99 -17.26
N ASN A 19 13.36 -3.51 -18.24
CA ASN A 19 14.73 -3.06 -18.03
C ASN A 19 14.75 -1.81 -17.14
N ASP A 20 15.63 -1.84 -16.14
CA ASP A 20 16.18 -0.72 -15.35
C ASP A 20 15.21 0.14 -14.52
N ILE A 21 14.67 -0.46 -13.45
CA ILE A 21 14.09 0.23 -12.27
C ILE A 21 15.11 1.20 -11.64
N THR A 22 16.41 0.93 -11.77
CA THR A 22 17.51 1.78 -11.29
C THR A 22 17.48 3.18 -11.91
N SER A 23 17.09 3.28 -13.19
CA SER A 23 16.98 4.56 -13.90
C SER A 23 15.75 5.37 -13.45
N LEU A 24 14.66 4.67 -13.09
CA LEU A 24 13.46 5.28 -12.50
C LEU A 24 13.76 5.90 -11.13
N ILE A 25 14.52 5.19 -10.28
CA ILE A 25 14.94 5.66 -8.95
C ILE A 25 15.83 6.92 -9.05
N GLN A 26 16.71 6.98 -10.06
CA GLN A 26 17.57 8.14 -10.29
C GLN A 26 16.80 9.35 -10.85
N ASN A 27 15.78 9.13 -11.68
CA ASN A 27 14.94 10.20 -12.22
C ASN A 27 13.96 10.77 -11.19
N ILE A 28 13.40 9.92 -10.31
CA ILE A 28 12.55 10.37 -9.17
C ILE A 28 13.35 11.26 -8.22
N SER A 29 14.64 10.98 -8.00
CA SER A 29 15.50 11.77 -7.11
C SER A 29 15.76 13.20 -7.63
N ARG A 30 15.52 13.47 -8.92
CA ARG A 30 15.68 14.80 -9.53
C ARG A 30 14.36 15.59 -9.61
N SER A 31 13.20 14.94 -9.53
CA SER A 31 11.88 15.58 -9.66
C SER A 31 11.21 15.93 -8.31
N THR A 32 11.77 15.52 -7.18
CA THR A 32 11.20 15.72 -5.83
C THR A 32 11.53 17.05 -5.14
N LEU A 33 12.19 18.00 -5.81
CA LEU A 33 12.69 19.21 -5.13
C LEU A 33 11.63 20.25 -4.70
N ASN A 34 10.32 20.10 -4.99
CA ASN A 34 9.37 21.20 -4.80
C ASN A 34 8.00 20.89 -4.13
N GLN A 35 7.80 19.76 -3.44
CA GLN A 35 6.59 19.56 -2.62
C GLN A 35 6.88 18.92 -1.26
N THR A 36 7.55 19.67 -0.38
CA THR A 36 7.61 19.31 1.04
C THR A 36 6.49 20.01 1.80
N LYS A 37 5.50 19.26 2.30
CA LYS A 37 4.47 19.78 3.21
C LYS A 37 4.76 19.32 4.65
N ASN A 38 4.76 20.28 5.57
CA ASN A 38 4.93 20.04 7.00
C ASN A 38 3.59 19.61 7.61
N VAL A 39 3.13 18.42 7.25
CA VAL A 39 1.80 17.90 7.59
C VAL A 39 1.96 16.65 8.47
N ASN A 40 1.97 16.84 9.79
CA ASN A 40 2.16 15.73 10.75
C ASN A 40 0.86 15.16 11.30
N ALA A 41 -0.31 15.73 10.97
CA ALA A 41 -1.60 15.30 11.50
C ALA A 41 -2.47 14.64 10.42
N THR A 42 -3.04 13.47 10.74
CA THR A 42 -4.01 12.74 9.88
C THR A 42 -5.16 13.65 9.39
N SER A 43 -5.61 14.58 10.23
CA SER A 43 -6.67 15.54 9.89
C SER A 43 -6.29 16.48 8.73
N GLU A 44 -5.02 16.83 8.60
CA GLU A 44 -4.53 17.69 7.54
C GLU A 44 -4.35 16.91 6.23
N LEU A 45 -3.86 15.67 6.30
CA LEU A 45 -3.82 14.78 5.12
C LEU A 45 -5.23 14.53 4.55
N ALA A 46 -6.23 14.37 5.42
CA ALA A 46 -7.61 14.15 5.02
C ALA A 46 -8.24 15.34 4.26
N LYS A 47 -7.69 16.56 4.43
CA LYS A 47 -8.14 17.78 3.72
C LYS A 47 -7.55 17.90 2.31
N LEU A 48 -6.54 17.11 1.98
CA LEU A 48 -5.92 17.16 0.66
C LEU A 48 -6.87 16.56 -0.39
N ASP A 49 -6.97 17.25 -1.52
CA ASP A 49 -7.54 16.74 -2.76
C ASP A 49 -6.41 16.62 -3.79
N TYR A 50 -6.48 15.57 -4.61
CA TYR A 50 -5.56 15.39 -5.73
C TYR A 50 -5.99 16.27 -6.90
N HIS A 51 -5.04 16.99 -7.52
CA HIS A 51 -5.30 17.71 -8.76
C HIS A 51 -4.73 16.93 -9.95
N SER A 52 -5.59 16.71 -10.94
CA SER A 52 -5.24 15.99 -12.17
C SER A 52 -3.98 16.57 -12.82
N GLY A 53 -3.01 15.70 -13.09
CA GLY A 53 -1.71 16.06 -13.68
C GLY A 53 -0.59 16.28 -12.66
N GLU A 54 -0.88 16.33 -11.35
CA GLU A 54 0.13 16.42 -10.29
C GLU A 54 0.74 15.05 -9.95
N GLN A 55 1.86 15.05 -9.21
CA GLN A 55 2.46 13.83 -8.69
C GLN A 55 1.48 13.05 -7.80
N SER A 56 1.52 11.73 -7.92
CA SER A 56 0.59 10.80 -7.26
C SER A 56 0.93 10.51 -5.79
N PHE A 57 2.03 11.05 -5.28
CA PHE A 57 2.40 11.06 -3.87
C PHE A 57 3.14 12.35 -3.52
N ILE A 58 3.21 12.66 -2.23
CA ILE A 58 3.99 13.77 -1.69
C ILE A 58 4.89 13.31 -0.55
N GLU A 59 5.99 14.02 -0.36
CA GLU A 59 6.86 13.83 0.80
C GLU A 59 6.32 14.60 2.00
N ILE A 60 6.32 13.93 3.15
CA ILE A 60 5.88 14.46 4.43
C ILE A 60 7.10 14.58 5.34
N ASN A 61 7.16 15.66 6.13
CA ASN A 61 8.23 15.87 7.10
C ASN A 61 9.64 15.72 6.48
N HIS A 62 9.87 16.36 5.32
CA HIS A 62 11.13 16.28 4.56
C HIS A 62 11.54 14.82 4.22
N ASN A 63 10.54 13.97 3.96
CA ASN A 63 10.70 12.54 3.70
C ASN A 63 11.40 11.80 4.86
N LYS A 64 11.14 12.23 6.11
CA LYS A 64 11.68 11.60 7.32
C LYS A 64 10.58 11.03 8.18
N ALA A 65 10.69 9.73 8.47
CA ALA A 65 9.85 9.05 9.43
C ALA A 65 10.02 9.66 10.83
N THR A 66 8.92 9.73 11.56
CA THR A 66 8.86 10.12 12.98
C THR A 66 8.95 8.92 13.92
N LEU A 67 8.99 7.71 13.34
CA LEU A 67 9.11 6.43 14.03
C LEU A 67 10.41 6.33 14.83
N ASN A 68 10.33 5.76 16.03
CA ASN A 68 11.50 5.48 16.85
C ASN A 68 11.94 4.01 16.69
N PRO A 69 13.04 3.72 15.96
CA PRO A 69 13.47 2.36 15.69
C PRO A 69 14.00 1.62 16.93
N THR A 70 14.35 2.32 18.01
CA THR A 70 14.89 1.67 19.22
C THR A 70 13.81 1.08 20.13
N LYS A 71 12.54 1.45 19.91
CA LYS A 71 11.40 0.94 20.70
C LYS A 71 10.91 -0.43 20.27
N TRP A 72 11.47 -1.00 19.21
CA TRP A 72 11.02 -2.27 18.63
C TRP A 72 12.16 -3.29 18.68
N GLN A 73 11.87 -4.45 19.27
CA GLN A 73 12.88 -5.49 19.53
C GLN A 73 12.50 -6.88 19.01
N SER A 74 11.25 -7.07 18.59
CA SER A 74 10.75 -8.38 18.16
C SER A 74 9.94 -8.28 16.87
N ASN A 75 10.01 -9.34 16.07
CA ASN A 75 9.27 -9.48 14.83
C ASN A 75 7.78 -9.68 15.09
N HIS A 76 6.98 -8.70 14.70
CA HIS A 76 5.52 -8.75 14.78
C HIS A 76 4.90 -7.60 13.98
N VAL A 77 3.59 -7.69 13.77
CA VAL A 77 2.75 -6.59 13.30
C VAL A 77 1.74 -6.26 14.38
N VAL A 78 1.54 -4.97 14.66
CA VAL A 78 0.41 -4.51 15.45
C VAL A 78 -0.69 -4.10 14.48
N TYR A 79 -1.70 -4.97 14.36
CA TYR A 79 -2.91 -4.69 13.60
C TYR A 79 -3.88 -3.88 14.44
N SER A 80 -4.31 -2.73 13.94
CA SER A 80 -5.39 -1.97 14.58
C SER A 80 -6.74 -2.63 14.32
N ASP A 81 -7.64 -2.53 15.29
CA ASP A 81 -9.05 -2.86 15.05
C ASP A 81 -9.67 -1.92 14.02
N LEU A 82 -10.63 -2.47 13.29
CA LEU A 82 -11.50 -1.69 12.41
C LEU A 82 -12.22 -0.61 13.24
N ASP A 83 -12.45 0.55 12.65
CA ASP A 83 -13.28 1.56 13.30
C ASP A 83 -14.77 1.22 13.26
N ASN A 84 -15.61 2.09 13.83
CA ASN A 84 -17.05 1.87 13.91
C ASN A 84 -17.76 1.80 12.55
N ALA A 85 -17.09 2.19 11.45
CA ALA A 85 -17.58 2.05 10.08
C ALA A 85 -16.94 0.83 9.36
N ASN A 86 -16.28 -0.07 10.11
CA ASN A 86 -15.54 -1.23 9.62
C ASN A 86 -14.33 -0.89 8.74
N ARG A 87 -13.69 0.27 8.94
CA ARG A 87 -12.55 0.74 8.14
C ARG A 87 -11.21 0.51 8.86
N THR A 88 -10.15 0.24 8.11
CA THR A 88 -8.76 0.20 8.60
C THR A 88 -8.16 1.61 8.76
N SER A 89 -8.75 2.45 9.62
CA SER A 89 -8.45 3.90 9.68
C SER A 89 -7.41 4.33 10.71
N ARG A 90 -7.01 3.43 11.63
CA ARG A 90 -6.04 3.73 12.71
C ARG A 90 -4.58 3.43 12.33
N GLY A 91 -4.37 2.62 11.28
CA GLY A 91 -3.06 2.24 10.75
C GLY A 91 -2.44 1.03 11.45
N ASN A 92 -1.50 0.39 10.76
CA ASN A 92 -0.76 -0.78 11.24
C ASN A 92 0.72 -0.43 11.32
N ILE A 93 1.43 -1.04 12.27
CA ILE A 93 2.89 -0.91 12.41
C ILE A 93 3.53 -2.28 12.48
N ALA A 94 4.64 -2.46 11.77
CA ALA A 94 5.35 -3.71 11.64
C ALA A 94 6.82 -3.54 12.01
N TYR A 95 7.38 -4.54 12.70
CA TYR A 95 8.83 -4.73 12.81
C TYR A 95 9.24 -5.92 11.97
N LEU A 96 9.93 -5.63 10.87
CA LEU A 96 10.21 -6.56 9.80
C LEU A 96 11.69 -6.90 9.73
N GLU A 97 11.97 -8.14 9.36
CA GLU A 97 13.31 -8.72 9.20
C GLU A 97 13.39 -9.51 7.89
N SER A 98 14.59 -9.91 7.45
CA SER A 98 14.80 -10.67 6.21
C SER A 98 13.92 -11.92 6.10
N ARG A 99 13.62 -12.56 7.24
CA ARG A 99 12.75 -13.75 7.31
C ARG A 99 11.28 -13.48 6.98
N ASN A 100 10.84 -12.23 6.86
CA ASN A 100 9.48 -11.90 6.41
C ASN A 100 9.33 -11.78 4.88
N LEU A 101 10.41 -11.94 4.11
CA LEU A 101 10.32 -11.97 2.65
C LEU A 101 9.54 -13.20 2.18
N ALA A 102 8.39 -12.99 1.53
CA ALA A 102 7.49 -14.04 1.06
C ALA A 102 7.74 -14.41 -0.41
N SER A 103 7.56 -15.70 -0.76
CA SER A 103 7.48 -16.17 -2.15
C SER A 103 6.07 -15.97 -2.70
N ASP A 104 5.93 -15.63 -3.98
CA ASP A 104 4.62 -15.51 -4.62
C ASP A 104 3.91 -16.87 -4.79
N GLU A 105 4.61 -17.99 -4.66
CA GLU A 105 4.06 -19.36 -4.79
C GLU A 105 3.01 -19.70 -3.72
N ASN A 106 3.08 -19.07 -2.54
CA ASN A 106 2.13 -19.30 -1.43
C ASN A 106 0.92 -18.35 -1.48
N ARG A 107 0.74 -17.60 -2.58
CA ARG A 107 -0.42 -16.74 -2.76
C ARG A 107 -1.67 -17.55 -3.08
N VAL A 108 -2.76 -17.17 -2.45
CA VAL A 108 -4.10 -17.73 -2.65
C VAL A 108 -5.06 -16.67 -3.14
N ARG A 109 -6.23 -17.11 -3.61
CA ARG A 109 -7.30 -16.20 -4.01
C ARG A 109 -7.73 -15.34 -2.81
N GLN A 110 -7.72 -14.03 -3.00
CA GLN A 110 -8.22 -13.09 -2.01
C GLN A 110 -9.73 -12.88 -2.16
N TYR A 111 -10.43 -12.71 -1.03
CA TYR A 111 -11.90 -12.60 -1.01
C TYR A 111 -12.43 -11.47 -0.14
N VAL A 112 -11.66 -10.91 0.79
CA VAL A 112 -12.12 -9.79 1.63
C VAL A 112 -12.43 -8.57 0.77
N GLU A 113 -13.61 -7.98 0.95
CA GLU A 113 -14.01 -6.74 0.28
C GLU A 113 -14.06 -5.64 1.34
N PRO A 114 -13.07 -4.73 1.39
CA PRO A 114 -13.08 -3.63 2.35
C PRO A 114 -14.23 -2.65 2.11
N THR A 115 -14.39 -1.68 3.00
CA THR A 115 -15.39 -0.62 2.84
C THR A 115 -15.22 0.12 1.51
N GLY A 116 -16.33 0.54 0.92
CA GLY A 116 -16.34 1.23 -0.37
C GLY A 116 -15.99 0.35 -1.58
N TRP A 117 -15.99 -0.98 -1.43
CA TRP A 117 -15.65 -1.89 -2.52
C TRP A 117 -16.73 -1.92 -3.61
N HIS A 118 -16.42 -1.29 -4.74
CA HIS A 118 -17.28 -1.27 -5.94
C HIS A 118 -16.45 -1.50 -7.20
N GLN A 119 -16.05 -2.77 -7.41
CA GLN A 119 -15.18 -3.14 -8.52
C GLN A 119 -15.81 -2.83 -9.89
N LYS A 120 -14.99 -2.30 -10.80
CA LYS A 120 -15.31 -2.16 -12.23
C LYS A 120 -14.07 -2.50 -13.05
N PHE A 121 -14.28 -2.70 -14.35
CA PHE A 121 -13.21 -2.96 -15.29
C PHE A 121 -13.22 -1.89 -16.37
N ILE A 122 -12.05 -1.36 -16.70
CA ILE A 122 -11.83 -0.49 -17.85
C ILE A 122 -10.76 -1.16 -18.70
N ASP A 123 -11.06 -1.36 -19.98
CA ASP A 123 -10.19 -2.10 -20.91
C ASP A 123 -9.76 -3.47 -20.37
N ARG A 124 -10.71 -4.16 -19.72
CA ARG A 124 -10.55 -5.47 -19.04
C ARG A 124 -9.59 -5.46 -17.84
N GLN A 125 -9.12 -4.29 -17.39
CA GLN A 125 -8.30 -4.15 -16.19
C GLN A 125 -9.14 -3.70 -14.99
N PRO A 126 -8.94 -4.29 -13.80
CA PRO A 126 -9.62 -3.83 -12.59
C PRO A 126 -9.15 -2.43 -12.23
N ILE A 127 -10.04 -1.61 -11.68
CA ILE A 127 -9.72 -0.23 -11.29
C ILE A 127 -9.40 -0.09 -9.79
N ILE A 128 -9.72 -1.09 -8.99
CA ILE A 128 -9.40 -1.16 -7.57
C ILE A 128 -8.82 -2.54 -7.21
N ASN A 129 -7.97 -2.56 -6.19
CA ASN A 129 -7.38 -3.73 -5.56
C ASN A 129 -7.65 -3.73 -4.06
N ARG A 130 -7.43 -4.89 -3.44
CA ARG A 130 -7.34 -5.03 -1.99
C ARG A 130 -5.97 -4.50 -1.58
N GLY A 131 -5.92 -3.23 -1.17
CA GLY A 131 -4.69 -2.58 -0.75
C GLY A 131 -4.25 -3.10 0.60
N HIS A 132 -3.13 -3.80 0.66
CA HIS A 132 -2.51 -4.20 1.92
C HIS A 132 -1.87 -3.01 2.61
N LEU A 133 -2.06 -2.86 3.93
CA LEU A 133 -1.30 -1.88 4.72
C LEU A 133 0.14 -2.40 4.92
N ILE A 134 0.26 -3.66 5.34
CA ILE A 134 1.52 -4.42 5.37
C ILE A 134 1.46 -5.48 4.28
N ALA A 135 2.29 -5.35 3.25
CA ALA A 135 2.21 -6.18 2.06
C ALA A 135 2.53 -7.65 2.33
N TYR A 136 1.87 -8.54 1.58
CA TYR A 136 2.20 -9.98 1.55
C TYR A 136 3.71 -10.24 1.41
N SER A 137 4.36 -9.53 0.49
CA SER A 137 5.78 -9.76 0.15
C SER A 137 6.76 -9.51 1.29
N ILE A 138 6.34 -8.81 2.35
CA ILE A 138 7.17 -8.44 3.50
C ILE A 138 6.55 -8.91 4.84
N SER A 139 5.55 -9.80 4.81
CA SER A 139 4.83 -10.27 6.01
C SER A 139 4.89 -11.79 6.20
N LYS A 140 5.82 -12.50 5.55
CA LYS A 140 5.96 -13.95 5.72
C LYS A 140 6.07 -14.31 7.20
N GLY A 141 5.29 -15.30 7.62
CA GLY A 141 5.28 -15.80 8.98
C GLY A 141 4.53 -14.90 9.97
N ILE A 142 3.93 -13.80 9.54
CA ILE A 142 3.07 -12.98 10.41
C ILE A 142 1.65 -13.52 10.33
N ASN A 143 1.16 -14.03 11.46
CA ASN A 143 -0.20 -14.51 11.63
C ASN A 143 -1.21 -13.36 11.65
N THR A 144 -2.50 -13.70 11.55
CA THR A 144 -3.61 -12.72 11.58
C THR A 144 -3.75 -11.94 12.89
N ASP A 145 -3.21 -12.46 13.99
CA ASP A 145 -3.11 -11.75 15.28
C ASP A 145 -1.87 -10.84 15.38
N GLY A 146 -1.01 -10.86 14.36
CA GLY A 146 0.21 -10.06 14.29
C GLY A 146 1.46 -10.76 14.85
N SER A 147 1.33 -11.93 15.46
CA SER A 147 2.45 -12.71 15.98
C SER A 147 3.29 -13.33 14.86
N TYR A 148 4.60 -13.45 15.07
CA TYR A 148 5.47 -14.18 14.15
C TYR A 148 5.52 -15.68 14.48
N ASN A 149 5.29 -16.53 13.48
CA ASN A 149 5.49 -17.97 13.52
C ASN A 149 6.45 -18.40 12.40
N PRO A 150 7.64 -18.95 12.71
CA PRO A 150 8.62 -19.37 11.70
C PRO A 150 8.17 -20.54 10.82
N HIS A 151 7.13 -21.27 11.23
CA HIS A 151 6.58 -22.38 10.45
C HIS A 151 5.55 -21.93 9.40
N ASP A 152 5.07 -20.69 9.47
CA ASP A 152 4.19 -20.14 8.44
C ASP A 152 5.02 -19.55 7.29
N THR A 153 4.77 -20.07 6.09
CA THR A 153 5.48 -19.73 4.86
C THR A 153 4.74 -18.70 4.02
N SER A 154 3.54 -18.30 4.43
CA SER A 154 2.70 -17.30 3.76
C SER A 154 2.89 -15.92 4.39
N GLY A 155 2.67 -14.87 3.59
CA GLY A 155 2.43 -13.52 4.09
C GLY A 155 0.94 -13.27 4.36
N ASP A 156 0.61 -12.11 4.92
CA ASP A 156 -0.79 -11.72 5.15
C ASP A 156 -1.51 -11.52 3.80
N GLN A 157 -2.69 -12.14 3.63
CA GLN A 157 -3.44 -12.12 2.36
C GLN A 157 -4.88 -11.65 2.49
N ASN A 158 -5.58 -12.08 3.54
CA ASN A 158 -7.03 -11.90 3.71
C ASN A 158 -7.40 -11.38 5.11
N ASN A 159 -6.49 -10.71 5.82
CA ASN A 159 -6.80 -10.13 7.12
C ASN A 159 -7.62 -8.84 6.94
N PRO A 160 -8.88 -8.76 7.41
CA PRO A 160 -9.69 -7.57 7.26
C PRO A 160 -9.07 -6.32 7.92
N LYS A 161 -8.25 -6.51 8.97
CA LYS A 161 -7.54 -5.41 9.66
C LYS A 161 -6.35 -4.86 8.87
N ASN A 162 -6.01 -5.48 7.74
CA ASN A 162 -4.85 -5.14 6.92
C ASN A 162 -5.21 -4.75 5.49
N LEU A 163 -6.50 -4.53 5.20
CA LEU A 163 -7.00 -4.29 3.84
C LEU A 163 -7.88 -3.04 3.75
N PHE A 164 -7.65 -2.22 2.72
CA PHE A 164 -8.54 -1.13 2.32
C PHE A 164 -8.79 -1.14 0.81
N THR A 165 -9.85 -0.45 0.37
CA THR A 165 -10.13 -0.27 -1.06
C THR A 165 -9.13 0.74 -1.64
N GLN A 166 -8.20 0.25 -2.46
CA GLN A 166 -7.16 1.07 -3.10
C GLN A 166 -7.31 1.01 -4.62
N THR A 167 -7.07 2.11 -5.33
CA THR A 167 -7.04 2.09 -6.79
C THR A 167 -5.93 1.18 -7.31
N ALA A 168 -6.14 0.57 -8.48
CA ALA A 168 -5.15 -0.31 -9.09
C ALA A 168 -3.83 0.45 -9.35
N PHE A 169 -3.91 1.70 -9.77
CA PHE A 169 -2.74 2.57 -9.97
C PHE A 169 -1.99 2.87 -8.67
N SER A 170 -2.67 3.38 -7.63
CA SER A 170 -2.02 3.68 -6.34
C SER A 170 -1.39 2.43 -5.72
N ASN A 171 -2.08 1.29 -5.82
CA ASN A 171 -1.62 0.02 -5.30
C ASN A 171 -0.40 -0.53 -6.08
N GLN A 172 -0.51 -0.66 -7.40
CA GLN A 172 0.46 -1.40 -8.20
C GLN A 172 1.63 -0.55 -8.69
N ARG A 173 1.41 0.76 -8.92
CA ARG A 173 2.44 1.68 -9.43
C ARG A 173 3.12 2.44 -8.33
N ILE A 174 2.36 3.00 -7.38
CA ILE A 174 2.92 3.95 -6.41
C ILE A 174 3.38 3.25 -5.14
N GLN A 175 2.49 2.50 -4.47
CA GLN A 175 2.83 1.84 -3.21
C GLN A 175 3.94 0.79 -3.39
N THR A 176 3.96 0.07 -4.52
CA THR A 176 5.03 -0.87 -4.87
C THR A 176 6.43 -0.25 -4.80
N ILE A 177 6.61 1.05 -5.11
CA ILE A 177 7.92 1.73 -5.04
C ILE A 177 8.45 1.74 -3.60
N PHE A 178 7.60 2.07 -2.64
CA PHE A 178 7.98 2.16 -1.22
C PHE A 178 8.12 0.79 -0.59
N GLU A 179 7.25 -0.16 -0.95
CA GLU A 179 7.41 -1.55 -0.54
C GLU A 179 8.69 -2.17 -1.12
N GLN A 180 9.11 -1.79 -2.32
CA GLN A 180 10.37 -2.25 -2.91
C GLN A 180 11.56 -1.76 -2.10
N LYS A 181 11.58 -0.49 -1.68
CA LYS A 181 12.64 0.05 -0.79
C LYS A 181 12.74 -0.75 0.52
N ILE A 182 11.59 -1.16 1.08
CA ILE A 182 11.57 -2.01 2.28
C ILE A 182 12.10 -3.41 1.95
N ARG A 183 11.62 -4.05 0.87
CA ARG A 183 12.09 -5.38 0.43
C ARG A 183 13.60 -5.41 0.25
N ASP A 184 14.18 -4.39 -0.37
CA ASP A 184 15.63 -4.34 -0.60
C ASP A 184 16.40 -4.14 0.71
N ALA A 185 15.90 -3.30 1.62
CA ALA A 185 16.48 -3.21 2.96
C ALA A 185 16.43 -4.55 3.72
N LEU A 186 15.32 -5.29 3.63
CA LEU A 186 15.20 -6.62 4.25
C LEU A 186 16.14 -7.65 3.61
N LYS A 187 16.34 -7.60 2.29
CA LYS A 187 17.33 -8.45 1.58
C LYS A 187 18.75 -8.16 2.04
N ASP A 188 19.07 -6.89 2.32
CA ASP A 188 20.36 -6.46 2.84
C ASP A 188 20.59 -6.81 4.33
N GLY A 189 19.69 -7.59 4.95
CA GLY A 189 19.81 -7.98 6.35
C GLY A 189 19.37 -6.90 7.35
N LYS A 190 18.76 -5.80 6.89
CA LYS A 190 18.31 -4.72 7.76
C LYS A 190 16.99 -5.08 8.45
N ARG A 191 16.76 -4.46 9.60
CA ARG A 191 15.48 -4.53 10.32
C ARG A 191 14.74 -3.22 10.11
N VAL A 192 13.46 -3.29 9.75
CA VAL A 192 12.66 -2.13 9.33
C VAL A 192 11.42 -2.01 10.19
N ILE A 193 11.21 -0.82 10.76
CA ILE A 193 9.93 -0.43 11.33
C ILE A 193 9.14 0.22 10.19
N PHE A 194 7.96 -0.31 9.89
CA PHE A 194 7.09 0.19 8.83
C PHE A 194 5.69 0.49 9.38
N PHE A 195 5.24 1.72 9.22
CA PHE A 195 3.89 2.17 9.56
C PHE A 195 3.12 2.53 8.30
N SER A 196 1.86 2.14 8.27
CA SER A 196 0.97 2.32 7.12
C SER A 196 -0.44 2.65 7.60
N ARG A 197 -1.02 3.75 7.10
CA ARG A 197 -2.34 4.23 7.53
C ARG A 197 -3.15 4.84 6.38
N PRO A 198 -4.25 4.19 5.96
CA PRO A 198 -5.24 4.79 5.07
C PRO A 198 -5.88 6.02 5.71
N ILE A 199 -6.03 7.09 4.92
CA ILE A 199 -6.55 8.38 5.37
C ILE A 199 -7.97 8.56 4.81
N PHE A 200 -8.95 8.65 5.70
CA PHE A 200 -10.36 8.90 5.36
C PHE A 200 -10.76 10.32 5.76
N ARG A 201 -11.63 10.99 4.98
CA ARG A 201 -12.25 12.26 5.38
C ARG A 201 -13.60 11.97 6.04
N GLY A 202 -13.73 12.30 7.33
CA GLY A 202 -14.99 12.11 8.05
C GLY A 202 -15.52 10.67 7.98
N SER A 203 -16.75 10.52 7.50
CA SER A 203 -17.46 9.24 7.37
C SER A 203 -17.29 8.54 6.01
N GLU A 204 -16.32 8.96 5.18
CA GLU A 204 -16.06 8.32 3.89
C GLU A 204 -15.74 6.83 4.02
N LEU A 205 -16.26 6.03 3.09
CA LEU A 205 -16.05 4.58 3.06
C LEU A 205 -14.81 4.16 2.26
N MET A 206 -14.30 5.01 1.38
CA MET A 206 -13.05 4.80 0.65
C MET A 206 -12.01 5.83 1.08
N ALA A 207 -10.76 5.41 1.29
CA ALA A 207 -9.70 6.30 1.74
C ALA A 207 -9.29 7.26 0.61
N ARG A 208 -8.95 8.50 0.95
CA ARG A 208 -8.39 9.52 0.04
C ARG A 208 -6.96 9.21 -0.40
N GLY A 209 -6.26 8.42 0.41
CA GLY A 209 -4.87 8.07 0.23
C GLY A 209 -4.37 7.18 1.35
N ILE A 210 -3.08 6.91 1.35
CA ILE A 210 -2.39 6.16 2.39
C ILE A 210 -1.10 6.86 2.79
N HIS A 211 -0.90 6.99 4.10
CA HIS A 211 0.32 7.52 4.70
C HIS A 211 1.24 6.38 5.06
N LEU A 212 2.49 6.44 4.59
CA LEU A 212 3.52 5.44 4.81
C LEU A 212 4.75 6.06 5.47
N GLU A 213 5.25 5.45 6.53
CA GLU A 213 6.52 5.77 7.16
C GLU A 213 7.36 4.52 7.31
N ALA A 214 8.63 4.56 6.94
CA ALA A 214 9.55 3.47 7.27
C ALA A 214 10.90 3.99 7.74
N ILE A 215 11.47 3.29 8.71
CA ILE A 215 12.84 3.54 9.18
C ILE A 215 13.53 2.21 9.51
N SER A 216 14.75 2.01 9.03
CA SER A 216 15.57 0.87 9.46
C SER A 216 16.28 1.15 10.78
N THR A 217 16.64 0.10 11.53
CA THR A 217 17.33 0.25 12.83
C THR A 217 18.70 0.91 12.73
N ASP A 218 19.38 0.74 11.59
CA ASP A 218 20.64 1.41 11.22
C ASP A 218 20.41 2.80 10.57
N LYS A 219 19.15 3.21 10.39
CA LYS A 219 18.70 4.47 9.77
C LYS A 219 19.10 4.67 8.30
N SER A 220 19.58 3.64 7.60
CA SER A 220 19.95 3.73 6.18
C SER A 220 18.75 3.75 5.23
N LEU A 221 17.60 3.18 5.64
CA LEU A 221 16.29 3.40 5.04
C LEU A 221 15.51 4.38 5.92
N ASN A 222 15.00 5.47 5.32
CA ASN A 222 14.14 6.43 6.01
C ASN A 222 13.26 7.16 4.99
N PHE A 223 11.94 7.03 5.10
CA PHE A 223 10.99 7.78 4.28
C PHE A 223 9.70 8.09 5.04
N ASN A 224 9.00 9.13 4.58
CA ASN A 224 7.68 9.51 5.07
C ASN A 224 6.89 10.16 3.93
N VAL A 225 5.84 9.49 3.46
CA VAL A 225 5.12 9.86 2.23
C VAL A 225 3.63 9.66 2.36
N TYR A 226 2.86 10.48 1.64
CA TYR A 226 1.42 10.30 1.48
C TYR A 226 1.10 10.04 0.01
N LEU A 227 0.44 8.92 -0.27
CA LEU A 227 0.08 8.47 -1.61
C LEU A 227 -1.40 8.75 -1.84
N PHE A 228 -1.75 9.42 -2.93
CA PHE A 228 -3.14 9.63 -3.28
C PHE A 228 -3.78 8.33 -3.79
N ASN A 229 -5.03 8.09 -3.40
CA ASN A 229 -5.79 6.92 -3.83
C ASN A 229 -6.53 7.19 -5.16
N VAL A 230 -5.75 7.43 -6.21
CA VAL A 230 -6.24 7.92 -7.51
C VAL A 230 -5.96 6.95 -8.65
N GLN A 231 -6.71 7.06 -9.73
CA GLN A 231 -6.64 6.17 -10.90
C GLN A 231 -6.73 7.01 -12.17
N PRO A 232 -5.81 6.85 -13.14
CA PRO A 232 -5.97 7.46 -14.46
C PRO A 232 -7.32 7.12 -15.08
N ASN A 233 -7.94 8.11 -15.72
CA ASN A 233 -9.21 7.99 -16.44
C ASN A 233 -10.45 7.67 -15.57
N VAL A 234 -10.34 7.77 -14.23
CA VAL A 234 -11.43 7.44 -13.31
C VAL A 234 -11.53 8.48 -12.19
N LYS A 235 -12.76 8.89 -11.91
CA LYS A 235 -13.08 9.68 -10.71
C LYS A 235 -13.83 8.81 -9.71
N PHE A 236 -13.42 8.86 -8.45
CA PHE A 236 -14.08 8.18 -7.34
C PHE A 236 -14.88 9.17 -6.49
N ASP A 237 -16.07 8.75 -6.08
CA ASP A 237 -16.78 9.30 -4.93
C ASP A 237 -16.29 8.56 -3.68
N TYR A 238 -15.45 9.21 -2.89
CA TYR A 238 -14.86 8.60 -1.69
C TYR A 238 -15.88 8.37 -0.56
N ALA A 239 -17.02 9.06 -0.58
CA ALA A 239 -18.09 8.84 0.41
C ALA A 239 -18.61 7.41 0.31
N THR A 240 -18.80 6.92 -0.91
CA THR A 240 -19.39 5.60 -1.17
C THR A 240 -18.40 4.57 -1.73
N GLY A 241 -17.29 5.02 -2.31
CA GLY A 241 -16.34 4.19 -3.08
C GLY A 241 -16.79 3.94 -4.53
N ARG A 242 -17.89 4.54 -4.99
CA ARG A 242 -18.34 4.40 -6.38
C ARG A 242 -17.46 5.21 -7.33
N SER A 243 -17.45 4.80 -8.60
CA SER A 243 -16.61 5.43 -9.62
C SER A 243 -17.37 5.77 -10.90
N THR A 244 -16.88 6.79 -11.60
CA THR A 244 -17.30 7.16 -12.95
C THR A 244 -16.07 7.26 -13.85
N ILE A 245 -16.24 6.94 -15.13
CA ILE A 245 -15.19 7.17 -16.14
C ILE A 245 -15.01 8.68 -16.28
N ASP A 246 -13.77 9.14 -16.17
CA ASP A 246 -13.37 10.52 -16.38
C ASP A 246 -12.04 10.54 -17.15
N ARG A 247 -12.10 10.52 -18.48
CA ARG A 247 -10.91 10.49 -19.35
C ARG A 247 -10.04 11.75 -19.24
N GLY A 248 -10.53 12.80 -18.60
CA GLY A 248 -9.78 14.00 -18.27
C GLY A 248 -8.84 13.81 -17.09
N MET A 249 -9.13 12.85 -16.19
CA MET A 249 -8.29 12.55 -15.02
C MET A 249 -6.94 11.98 -15.45
N LYS A 250 -5.89 12.80 -15.33
CA LYS A 250 -4.50 12.44 -15.60
C LYS A 250 -3.79 12.21 -14.28
N VAL A 251 -3.07 11.10 -14.21
CA VAL A 251 -2.15 10.81 -13.12
C VAL A 251 -0.83 10.40 -13.77
N PRO A 252 0.21 11.25 -13.72
CA PRO A 252 1.52 10.90 -14.26
C PRO A 252 2.06 9.63 -13.62
N GLU A 253 2.71 8.79 -14.43
CA GLU A 253 3.52 7.69 -13.90
C GLU A 253 4.69 8.27 -13.08
N PRO A 254 5.04 7.64 -11.96
CA PRO A 254 6.14 8.08 -11.09
C PRO A 254 7.52 7.90 -11.72
#